data_AF-A0A8J4DG66-F1
#
_entry.id   AF-A0A8J4DG66-F1
#
_cell.length_a   1.000
_cell.length_b   1.000
_cell.length_c   1.000
_cell.angle_alpha   90.00
_cell.angle_beta   90.00
_cell.angle_gamma   90.00
#
_symmetry.space_group_name_H-M   'P 1'
#
loop_
_entity.id
_entity.type
_entity.pdbx_description
1 polymer ?
#
loop_
_entity_poly.entity_id
_entity_poly.type
_entity_poly.pdbx_seq_one_letter_code
_entity_poly.pdbx_strand_id
1 'polypeptide(L)'
;MTLARNGGGGQSDALALLAVELGKLRERVEQVAGKVDAAAPVLSAAADLGEQVAALTETVAQLTEDEESGIGPVRTWSWVRMTEDERAQRLGELESWVYEVLYPTYGDYLRDERIASCWKQHETAIMELAWLYHLWYNAYLPDKRTPRDAGDWHDRWLPSVLGRLDGVFKTCGHRAREATAPTNTQVIRRTPR
;
A
#
# COMPACT_ATOMS: atom_id res chain seq x y z
N MET A 1 -20.34 98.43 40.15
CA MET A 1 -20.53 97.25 41.00
C MET A 1 -20.97 96.12 40.10
N THR A 2 -20.27 94.98 40.14
CA THR A 2 -20.69 93.65 39.62
C THR A 2 -20.83 93.56 38.09
N LEU A 3 -20.18 92.67 37.35
CA LEU A 3 -20.08 91.22 37.55
C LEU A 3 -18.81 90.70 36.88
N ALA A 4 -18.01 89.94 37.64
CA ALA A 4 -17.00 89.07 37.09
C ALA A 4 -17.36 87.62 37.39
N ARG A 5 -17.30 86.80 36.33
CA ARG A 5 -16.83 85.40 36.31
C ARG A 5 -17.84 84.32 36.69
N ASN A 6 -18.38 83.67 35.66
CA ASN A 6 -19.11 82.39 35.74
C ASN A 6 -18.56 81.31 34.77
N GLY A 7 -17.28 81.40 34.37
CA GLY A 7 -16.67 80.55 33.33
C GLY A 7 -15.90 79.31 33.82
N GLY A 8 -15.84 79.05 35.13
CA GLY A 8 -14.99 77.99 35.70
C GLY A 8 -15.63 76.59 35.79
N GLY A 9 -16.97 76.49 35.86
CA GLY A 9 -17.68 75.22 36.08
C GLY A 9 -17.75 74.32 34.83
N GLY A 10 -18.17 74.87 33.69
CA GLY A 10 -18.40 74.07 32.48
C GLY A 10 -17.12 73.49 31.84
N GLN A 11 -15.97 74.13 32.05
CA GLN A 11 -14.69 73.62 31.57
C GLN A 11 -14.20 72.43 32.42
N SER A 12 -14.52 72.43 33.72
CA SER A 12 -14.25 71.31 34.63
C SER A 12 -15.14 70.10 34.32
N ASP A 13 -16.42 70.32 34.00
CA ASP A 13 -17.35 69.24 33.65
C ASP A 13 -17.00 68.57 32.32
N ALA A 14 -16.56 69.34 31.32
CA ALA A 14 -16.09 68.80 30.04
C ALA A 14 -14.83 67.94 30.20
N LEU A 15 -13.90 68.35 31.08
CA LEU A 15 -12.70 67.57 31.41
C LEU A 15 -13.06 66.30 32.17
N ALA A 16 -14.05 66.35 33.06
CA ALA A 16 -14.53 65.17 33.78
C ALA A 16 -15.16 64.12 32.84
N LEU A 17 -15.96 64.57 31.87
CA LEU A 17 -16.53 63.68 30.85
C LEU A 17 -15.46 63.05 29.96
N LEU A 18 -14.46 63.83 29.54
CA LEU A 18 -13.33 63.31 28.76
C LEU A 18 -12.53 62.28 29.54
N ALA A 19 -12.32 62.49 30.84
CA ALA A 19 -11.63 61.53 31.71
C ALA A 19 -12.39 60.20 31.83
N VAL A 20 -13.72 60.25 31.90
CA VAL A 20 -14.57 59.04 31.91
C VAL A 20 -14.48 58.29 30.57
N GLU A 21 -14.53 59.00 29.45
CA GLU A 21 -14.41 58.37 28.12
C GLU A 21 -13.01 57.79 27.88
N LEU A 22 -11.95 58.46 28.36
CA LEU A 22 -10.58 57.91 28.37
C LEU A 22 -10.48 56.65 29.23
N GLY A 23 -11.15 56.62 30.38
CA GLY A 23 -11.23 55.43 31.23
C GLY A 23 -11.89 54.24 30.53
N LYS A 24 -13.04 54.46 29.88
CA LYS A 24 -13.74 53.44 29.09
C LYS A 24 -12.93 52.97 27.88
N LEU A 25 -12.24 53.89 27.20
CA LEU A 25 -11.37 53.53 26.07
C LEU A 25 -10.21 52.66 26.54
N ARG A 26 -9.59 53.01 27.67
CA ARG A 26 -8.52 52.21 28.29
C ARG A 26 -9.02 50.80 28.63
N GLU A 27 -10.17 50.68 29.26
CA GLU A 27 -10.76 49.37 29.60
C GLU A 27 -11.02 48.53 28.34
N ARG A 28 -11.54 49.15 27.27
CA ARG A 28 -11.73 48.46 25.98
C ARG A 28 -10.42 48.02 25.34
N VAL A 29 -9.36 48.82 25.43
CA VAL A 29 -8.01 48.47 24.93
C VAL A 29 -7.44 47.30 25.73
N GLU A 30 -7.54 47.33 27.06
CA GLU A 30 -7.10 46.22 27.93
C GLU A 30 -7.90 44.94 27.63
N GLN A 31 -9.21 45.06 27.39
CA GLN A 31 -10.06 43.93 27.01
C GLN A 31 -9.70 43.35 25.62
N VAL A 32 -9.39 44.20 24.64
CA VAL A 32 -8.96 43.75 23.30
C VAL A 32 -7.59 43.10 23.37
N ALA A 33 -6.65 43.67 24.14
CA ALA A 33 -5.33 43.08 24.36
C ALA A 33 -5.45 41.67 24.95
N GLY A 34 -6.25 41.49 26.00
CA GLY A 34 -6.48 40.16 26.59
C GLY A 34 -7.14 39.16 25.63
N LYS A 35 -8.00 39.60 24.72
CA LYS A 35 -8.58 38.74 23.67
C LYS A 35 -7.54 38.34 22.61
N VAL A 36 -6.62 39.23 22.26
CA VAL A 36 -5.51 38.95 21.33
C VAL A 36 -4.55 37.94 21.97
N ASP A 37 -4.20 38.13 23.24
CA ASP A 37 -3.34 37.19 23.97
C ASP A 37 -3.97 35.80 24.08
N ALA A 38 -5.29 35.73 24.32
CA ALA A 38 -6.03 34.47 24.35
C ALA A 38 -6.15 33.80 22.97
N ALA A 39 -6.12 34.57 21.87
CA ALA A 39 -6.20 34.04 20.51
C ALA A 39 -4.86 33.54 19.97
N ALA A 40 -3.73 34.05 20.48
CA ALA A 40 -2.39 33.64 20.08
C ALA A 40 -2.14 32.11 20.11
N PRO A 41 -2.46 31.36 21.19
CA PRO A 41 -2.26 29.92 21.21
C PRO A 41 -3.17 29.17 20.23
N VAL A 42 -4.38 29.67 19.97
CA VAL A 42 -5.31 29.08 18.99
C VAL A 42 -4.77 29.23 17.57
N LEU A 43 -4.20 30.39 17.24
CA LEU A 43 -3.55 30.63 15.96
C LEU A 43 -2.32 29.73 15.76
N SER A 44 -1.51 29.53 16.81
CA SER A 44 -0.38 28.60 16.77
C SER A 44 -0.85 27.16 16.51
N ALA A 45 -1.85 26.68 17.27
CA ALA A 45 -2.39 25.33 17.09
C ALA A 45 -3.01 25.14 15.69
N ALA A 46 -3.64 26.17 15.13
CA ALA A 46 -4.17 26.13 13.77
C ALA A 46 -3.05 26.06 12.71
N ALA A 47 -1.93 26.75 12.92
CA ALA A 47 -0.76 26.66 12.05
C ALA A 47 -0.14 25.26 12.10
N ASP A 48 0.07 24.71 13.30
CA ASP A 48 0.61 23.36 13.50
C ASP A 48 -0.29 22.29 12.86
N LEU A 49 -1.61 22.44 13.00
CA LEU A 49 -2.57 21.55 12.35
C LEU A 49 -2.52 21.68 10.82
N GLY A 50 -2.34 22.90 10.31
CA GLY A 50 -2.17 23.17 8.88
C GLY A 50 -0.93 22.46 8.32
N GLU A 51 0.18 22.47 9.05
CA GLU A 51 1.41 21.75 8.68
C GLU A 51 1.19 20.23 8.68
N GLN A 52 0.52 19.69 9.71
CA GLN A 52 0.19 18.26 9.77
C GLN A 52 -0.74 17.82 8.63
N VAL A 53 -1.74 18.63 8.28
CA VAL A 53 -2.65 18.35 7.16
C VAL A 53 -1.89 18.39 5.83
N ALA A 54 -0.96 19.34 5.66
CA ALA A 54 -0.12 19.40 4.46
C ALA A 54 0.78 18.16 4.33
N ALA A 55 1.45 17.75 5.40
CA ALA A 55 2.29 16.54 5.42
C ALA A 55 1.47 15.26 5.16
N LEU A 56 0.26 15.18 5.72
CA LEU A 56 -0.64 14.05 5.46
C LEU A 56 -1.13 14.04 4.02
N THR A 57 -1.46 15.20 3.45
CA THR A 57 -1.89 15.34 2.04
C THR A 57 -0.78 14.88 1.10
N GLU A 58 0.47 15.25 1.37
CA GLU A 58 1.63 14.78 0.61
C GLU A 58 1.82 13.26 0.72
N THR A 59 1.68 12.70 1.93
CA THR A 59 1.77 11.25 2.14
C THR A 59 0.67 10.51 1.39
N VAL A 60 -0.56 11.03 1.40
CA VAL A 60 -1.69 10.44 0.66
C VAL A 60 -1.44 10.54 -0.85
N ALA A 61 -0.96 11.68 -1.35
CA ALA A 61 -0.63 11.84 -2.77
C ALA A 61 0.43 10.83 -3.22
N GLN A 62 1.50 10.65 -2.43
CA GLN A 62 2.53 9.65 -2.71
C GLN A 62 1.98 8.23 -2.71
N LEU A 63 1.12 7.88 -1.76
CA LEU A 63 0.50 6.55 -1.72
C LEU A 63 -0.43 6.31 -2.91
N THR A 64 -1.18 7.32 -3.35
CA THR A 64 -2.02 7.22 -4.55
C THR A 64 -1.20 7.10 -5.84
N GLU A 65 -0.09 7.84 -5.95
CA GLU A 65 0.84 7.73 -7.08
C GLU A 65 1.53 6.36 -7.11
N ASP A 66 1.91 5.82 -5.95
CA ASP A 66 2.48 4.47 -5.83
C ASP A 66 1.45 3.38 -6.21
N GLU A 67 0.16 3.58 -5.89
CA GLU A 67 -0.92 2.69 -6.32
C GLU A 67 -1.16 2.76 -7.84
N GLU A 68 -1.17 3.95 -8.45
CA GLU A 68 -1.35 4.12 -9.90
C GLU A 68 -0.13 3.63 -10.69
N SER A 69 1.08 3.81 -10.15
CA SER A 69 2.33 3.38 -10.78
C SER A 69 2.64 1.90 -10.57
N GLY A 70 1.84 1.18 -9.76
CA GLY A 70 2.08 -0.23 -9.42
C GLY A 70 3.32 -0.47 -8.56
N ILE A 71 3.82 0.57 -7.88
CA ILE A 71 5.02 0.53 -7.02
C ILE A 71 4.69 -0.07 -5.63
N GLY A 72 3.39 -0.21 -5.30
CA GLY A 72 2.91 -0.87 -4.09
C GLY A 72 2.99 -2.41 -4.11
N PRO A 73 2.85 -3.07 -2.94
CA PRO A 73 2.80 -4.53 -2.88
C PRO A 73 1.62 -5.06 -3.68
N VAL A 74 1.86 -6.05 -4.55
CA VAL A 74 0.82 -6.70 -5.34
C VAL A 74 -0.19 -7.35 -4.40
N ARG A 75 -1.45 -6.93 -4.57
CA ARG A 75 -2.60 -7.51 -3.88
C ARG A 75 -2.93 -8.85 -4.52
N THR A 76 -3.27 -9.84 -3.69
CA THR A 76 -3.64 -11.17 -4.15
C THR A 76 -4.85 -11.11 -5.07
N TRP A 77 -4.82 -11.89 -6.15
CA TRP A 77 -5.92 -11.99 -7.09
C TRP A 77 -7.19 -12.53 -6.40
N SER A 78 -8.29 -11.81 -6.55
CA SER A 78 -9.59 -12.21 -6.02
C SER A 78 -10.34 -13.09 -7.03
N TRP A 79 -9.93 -14.35 -7.16
CA TRP A 79 -10.49 -15.31 -8.10
C TRP A 79 -12.02 -15.42 -8.08
N VAL A 80 -12.65 -15.26 -6.91
CA VAL A 80 -14.12 -15.34 -6.73
C VAL A 80 -14.87 -14.18 -7.39
N ARG A 81 -14.22 -13.04 -7.58
CA ARG A 81 -14.84 -11.80 -8.11
C ARG A 81 -14.53 -11.56 -9.58
N MET A 82 -13.67 -12.39 -10.18
CA MET A 82 -13.25 -12.26 -11.56
C MET A 82 -14.30 -12.83 -12.50
N THR A 83 -14.47 -12.15 -13.63
CA THR A 83 -15.11 -12.70 -14.82
C THR A 83 -14.28 -13.85 -15.40
N GLU A 84 -14.88 -14.66 -16.29
CA GLU A 84 -14.16 -15.76 -16.93
C GLU A 84 -12.98 -15.26 -17.77
N ASP A 85 -13.14 -14.12 -18.47
CA ASP A 85 -12.08 -13.53 -19.29
C ASP A 85 -10.90 -13.03 -18.42
N GLU A 86 -11.19 -12.35 -17.30
CA GLU A 86 -10.17 -11.93 -16.35
C GLU A 86 -9.44 -13.13 -15.73
N ARG A 87 -10.19 -14.19 -15.41
CA ARG A 87 -9.62 -15.43 -14.87
C ARG A 87 -8.69 -16.08 -15.88
N ALA A 88 -9.09 -16.18 -17.16
CA ALA A 88 -8.26 -16.72 -18.23
C ALA A 88 -6.99 -15.90 -18.43
N GLN A 89 -7.09 -14.57 -18.37
CA GLN A 89 -5.93 -13.68 -18.45
C GLN A 89 -4.94 -13.92 -17.32
N ARG A 90 -5.40 -13.97 -16.06
CA ARG A 90 -4.52 -14.22 -14.90
C ARG A 90 -3.94 -15.62 -14.89
N LEU A 91 -4.67 -16.60 -15.40
CA LEU A 91 -4.14 -17.96 -15.56
C LEU A 91 -3.02 -18.00 -16.62
N GLY A 92 -3.16 -17.26 -17.71
CA GLY A 92 -2.10 -17.11 -18.72
C GLY A 92 -0.86 -16.40 -18.18
N GLU A 93 -1.05 -15.33 -17.40
CA GLU A 93 0.04 -14.63 -16.70
C GLU A 93 0.77 -15.56 -15.73
N LEU A 94 0.03 -16.33 -14.94
CA LEU A 94 0.59 -17.31 -14.01
C LEU A 94 1.34 -18.42 -14.74
N GLU A 95 0.81 -18.90 -15.86
CA GLU A 95 1.46 -19.91 -16.70
C GLU A 95 2.79 -19.40 -17.25
N SER A 96 2.81 -18.20 -17.84
CA SER A 96 4.05 -17.58 -18.32
C SER A 96 5.05 -17.44 -17.18
N TRP A 97 4.65 -16.97 -16.00
CA TRP A 97 5.58 -16.90 -14.87
C TRP A 97 6.12 -18.26 -14.45
N VAL A 98 5.28 -19.30 -14.39
CA VAL A 98 5.73 -20.65 -14.02
C VAL A 98 6.80 -21.15 -15.01
N TYR A 99 6.59 -21.00 -16.31
CA TYR A 99 7.48 -21.56 -17.32
C TYR A 99 8.66 -20.67 -17.70
N GLU A 100 8.53 -19.35 -17.59
CA GLU A 100 9.56 -18.40 -18.01
C GLU A 100 10.42 -17.89 -16.85
N VAL A 101 9.89 -17.93 -15.61
CA VAL A 101 10.62 -17.45 -14.42
C VAL A 101 10.88 -18.59 -13.45
N LEU A 102 9.83 -19.28 -12.98
CA LEU A 102 9.96 -20.23 -11.88
C LEU A 102 10.81 -21.45 -12.29
N TYR A 103 10.48 -22.10 -13.41
CA TYR A 103 11.24 -23.25 -13.91
C TYR A 103 12.69 -22.93 -14.29
N PRO A 104 12.99 -21.89 -15.10
CA PRO A 104 14.36 -21.59 -15.50
C PRO A 104 15.25 -21.16 -14.32
N THR A 105 14.69 -20.44 -13.35
CA THR A 105 15.45 -19.89 -12.22
C THR A 105 15.63 -20.91 -11.09
N TYR A 106 14.63 -21.76 -10.86
CA TYR A 106 14.57 -22.65 -9.69
C TYR A 106 14.44 -24.13 -10.06
N GLY A 107 14.76 -24.51 -11.30
CA GLY A 107 14.63 -25.89 -11.79
C GLY A 107 15.33 -26.94 -10.91
N ASP A 108 16.44 -26.56 -10.26
CA ASP A 108 17.14 -27.44 -9.31
C ASP A 108 16.34 -27.73 -8.03
N TYR A 109 15.45 -26.83 -7.61
CA TYR A 109 14.50 -27.02 -6.50
C TYR A 109 13.23 -27.75 -6.94
N LEU A 110 12.89 -27.70 -8.24
CA LEU A 110 11.67 -28.26 -8.82
C LEU A 110 11.86 -29.66 -9.43
N ARG A 111 12.97 -30.34 -9.08
CA ARG A 111 13.25 -31.72 -9.50
C ARG A 111 12.06 -32.65 -9.17
N ASP A 112 11.85 -33.66 -9.99
CA ASP A 112 10.76 -34.65 -9.87
C ASP A 112 9.34 -34.16 -10.25
N GLU A 113 9.23 -33.15 -11.13
CA GLU A 113 7.91 -32.65 -11.59
C GLU A 113 6.99 -32.28 -10.40
N ARG A 114 7.55 -31.53 -9.44
CA ARG A 114 6.82 -31.05 -8.26
C ARG A 114 5.58 -30.27 -8.65
N ILE A 115 5.64 -29.56 -9.78
CA ILE A 115 4.48 -28.91 -10.41
C ILE A 115 4.06 -29.77 -11.60
N ALA A 116 3.02 -30.60 -11.40
CA ALA A 116 2.52 -31.48 -12.45
C ALA A 116 1.93 -30.69 -13.63
N SER A 117 2.04 -31.22 -14.85
CA SER A 117 1.48 -30.62 -16.08
C SER A 117 -0.03 -30.31 -15.98
N CYS A 118 -0.75 -31.07 -15.15
CA CYS A 118 -2.18 -30.90 -14.89
C CYS A 118 -2.53 -29.81 -13.86
N TRP A 119 -1.57 -29.02 -13.35
CA TRP A 119 -1.82 -28.06 -12.26
C TRP A 119 -2.98 -27.09 -12.53
N LYS A 120 -3.19 -26.65 -13.78
CA LYS A 120 -4.31 -25.77 -14.18
C LYS A 120 -5.69 -26.40 -14.00
N GLN A 121 -5.77 -27.71 -13.85
CA GLN A 121 -7.02 -28.44 -13.60
C GLN A 121 -7.35 -28.54 -12.11
N HIS A 122 -6.43 -28.10 -11.24
CA HIS A 122 -6.59 -28.15 -9.80
C HIS A 122 -6.72 -26.74 -9.24
N GLU A 123 -7.92 -26.36 -8.80
CA GLU A 123 -8.19 -25.04 -8.23
C GLU A 123 -7.25 -24.71 -7.07
N THR A 124 -7.01 -25.66 -6.15
CA THR A 124 -6.05 -25.49 -5.06
C THR A 124 -4.64 -25.22 -5.57
N ALA A 125 -4.20 -25.88 -6.66
CA ALA A 125 -2.87 -25.64 -7.22
C ALA A 125 -2.76 -24.24 -7.85
N ILE A 126 -3.82 -23.78 -8.54
CA ILE A 126 -3.90 -22.42 -9.07
C ILE A 126 -3.78 -21.41 -7.92
N MET A 127 -4.52 -21.59 -6.83
CA MET A 127 -4.49 -20.68 -5.67
C MET A 127 -3.09 -20.60 -5.03
N GLU A 128 -2.46 -21.76 -4.81
CA GLU A 128 -1.13 -21.85 -4.20
C GLU A 128 -0.03 -21.24 -5.07
N LEU A 129 -0.08 -21.50 -6.39
CA LEU A 129 0.87 -20.92 -7.34
C LEU A 129 0.66 -19.41 -7.52
N ALA A 130 -0.59 -18.95 -7.53
CA ALA A 130 -0.90 -17.52 -7.59
C ALA A 130 -0.34 -16.78 -6.38
N TRP A 131 -0.52 -17.35 -5.19
CA TRP A 131 0.04 -16.77 -3.97
C TRP A 131 1.58 -16.73 -4.00
N LEU A 132 2.20 -17.81 -4.46
CA LEU A 132 3.66 -17.86 -4.63
C LEU A 132 4.16 -16.82 -5.66
N TYR A 133 3.42 -16.63 -6.75
CA TYR A 133 3.68 -15.58 -7.75
C TYR A 133 3.64 -14.18 -7.11
N HIS A 134 2.62 -13.85 -6.32
CA HIS A 134 2.51 -12.53 -5.66
C HIS A 134 3.65 -12.31 -4.66
N LEU A 135 4.05 -13.34 -3.91
CA LEU A 135 5.19 -13.26 -3.00
C LEU A 135 6.51 -13.06 -3.75
N TRP A 136 6.70 -13.73 -4.87
CA TRP A 136 7.88 -13.52 -5.72
C TRP A 136 7.90 -12.10 -6.28
N TYR A 137 6.76 -11.62 -6.79
CA TYR A 137 6.62 -10.26 -7.29
C TYR A 137 7.03 -9.26 -6.21
N ASN A 138 6.46 -9.37 -5.01
CA ASN A 138 6.73 -8.46 -3.90
C ASN A 138 8.19 -8.52 -3.39
N ALA A 139 8.86 -9.67 -3.53
CA ALA A 139 10.26 -9.82 -3.13
C ALA A 139 11.24 -9.21 -4.14
N TYR A 140 10.94 -9.23 -5.44
CA TYR A 140 11.93 -8.94 -6.49
C TYR A 140 11.64 -7.70 -7.34
N LEU A 141 10.37 -7.32 -7.52
CA LEU A 141 9.99 -6.26 -8.47
C LEU A 141 9.85 -4.86 -7.88
N PRO A 142 9.43 -4.63 -6.62
CA PRO A 142 9.41 -3.29 -6.04
C PRO A 142 10.80 -2.62 -6.02
N ASP A 143 10.82 -1.31 -6.23
CA ASP A 143 12.05 -0.50 -6.20
C ASP A 143 12.74 -0.54 -4.84
N LYS A 144 11.95 -0.61 -3.76
CA LYS A 144 12.41 -0.68 -2.36
C LYS A 144 12.47 -2.12 -1.83
N ARG A 145 12.99 -3.06 -2.63
CA ARG A 145 13.16 -4.47 -2.23
C ARG A 145 14.18 -4.64 -1.09
N THR A 146 13.91 -5.57 -0.17
CA THR A 146 14.83 -5.91 0.92
C THR A 146 15.38 -7.33 0.76
N PRO A 147 16.64 -7.61 1.17
CA PRO A 147 17.17 -8.97 1.17
C PRO A 147 16.36 -9.95 2.05
N ARG A 148 15.64 -9.42 3.04
CA ARG A 148 14.78 -10.21 3.92
C ARG A 148 13.63 -10.84 3.16
N ASP A 149 12.97 -10.10 2.28
CA ASP A 149 11.80 -10.62 1.53
C ASP A 149 12.21 -11.73 0.56
N ALA A 150 13.36 -11.58 -0.10
CA ALA A 150 13.97 -12.63 -0.90
C ALA A 150 14.37 -13.85 -0.03
N GLY A 151 14.96 -13.63 1.14
CA GLY A 151 15.30 -14.70 2.07
C GLY A 151 14.08 -15.48 2.55
N ASP A 152 13.01 -14.80 2.96
CA ASP A 152 11.76 -15.43 3.37
C ASP A 152 11.09 -16.17 2.20
N TRP A 153 11.19 -15.66 0.96
CA TRP A 153 10.74 -16.35 -0.24
C TRP A 153 11.44 -17.69 -0.43
N HIS A 154 12.77 -17.71 -0.34
CA HIS A 154 13.59 -18.90 -0.51
C HIS A 154 13.40 -19.92 0.62
N ASP A 155 13.42 -19.47 1.87
CA ASP A 155 13.48 -20.37 3.03
C ASP A 155 12.11 -20.80 3.53
N ARG A 156 11.08 -19.95 3.38
CA ARG A 156 9.74 -20.21 3.93
C ARG A 156 8.73 -20.51 2.83
N TRP A 157 8.62 -19.64 1.84
CA TRP A 157 7.44 -19.64 0.96
C TRP A 157 7.52 -20.68 -0.15
N LEU A 158 8.59 -20.66 -0.95
CA LEU A 158 8.79 -21.64 -2.02
C LEU A 158 8.70 -23.10 -1.51
N PRO A 159 9.50 -23.55 -0.51
CA PRO A 159 9.45 -24.94 -0.08
C PRO A 159 8.10 -25.33 0.52
N SER A 160 7.43 -24.44 1.25
CA SER A 160 6.13 -24.72 1.84
C SER A 160 5.02 -24.89 0.81
N VAL A 161 5.01 -24.05 -0.23
CA VAL A 161 4.03 -24.16 -1.33
C VAL A 161 4.25 -25.45 -2.12
N LEU A 162 5.50 -25.77 -2.46
CA LEU A 162 5.82 -27.03 -3.14
C LEU A 162 5.37 -28.26 -2.34
N GLY A 163 5.56 -28.24 -1.01
CA GLY A 163 5.08 -29.32 -0.14
C GLY A 163 3.55 -29.49 -0.13
N ARG A 164 2.78 -28.40 -0.24
CA ARG A 164 1.31 -28.48 -0.36
C ARG A 164 0.88 -28.96 -1.73
N LEU A 165 1.55 -28.51 -2.80
CA LEU A 165 1.31 -28.97 -4.17
C LEU A 165 1.56 -30.48 -4.32
N ASP A 166 2.58 -31.03 -3.65
CA ASP A 166 2.79 -32.48 -3.59
C ASP A 166 1.55 -33.21 -3.05
N GLY A 167 0.88 -32.64 -2.04
CA GLY A 167 -0.39 -33.16 -1.51
C GLY A 167 -1.52 -33.14 -2.55
N VAL A 168 -1.65 -32.03 -3.29
CA VAL A 168 -2.66 -31.87 -4.35
C VAL A 168 -2.45 -32.89 -5.47
N PHE A 169 -1.20 -33.15 -5.86
CA PHE A 169 -0.90 -34.03 -6.98
C PHE A 169 -0.85 -35.52 -6.61
N LYS A 170 -0.64 -35.87 -5.33
CA LYS A 170 -0.69 -37.28 -4.87
C LYS A 170 -2.06 -37.93 -5.08
N THR A 171 -3.14 -37.15 -4.98
CA THR A 171 -4.51 -37.63 -5.18
C THR A 171 -4.95 -37.53 -6.65
N CYS A 172 -4.10 -36.97 -7.51
CA CYS A 172 -4.39 -36.80 -8.93
C CYS A 172 -4.10 -38.07 -9.72
N GLY A 173 -5.11 -38.62 -10.40
CA GLY A 173 -4.98 -39.79 -11.27
C GLY A 173 -4.14 -39.57 -12.54
N HIS A 174 -3.65 -38.36 -12.81
CA HIS A 174 -2.85 -38.05 -14.00
C HIS A 174 -1.40 -38.56 -13.92
N ARG A 175 -0.75 -38.57 -12.74
CA ARG A 175 0.57 -39.21 -12.58
C ARG A 175 0.53 -40.71 -12.90
N ALA A 176 -0.60 -41.38 -12.60
CA ALA A 176 -0.79 -42.79 -12.95
C ALA A 176 -0.95 -43.01 -14.46
N ARG A 177 -1.45 -42.02 -15.22
CA ARG A 177 -1.61 -42.11 -16.68
C ARG A 177 -0.30 -41.80 -17.42
N GLU A 178 0.46 -40.82 -16.97
CA GLU A 178 1.79 -40.48 -17.51
C GLU A 178 2.78 -41.65 -17.35
N ALA A 179 2.76 -42.34 -16.22
CA ALA A 179 3.57 -43.55 -16.00
C ALA A 179 3.20 -44.76 -16.88
N THR A 180 1.99 -44.76 -17.47
CA THR A 180 1.51 -45.82 -18.37
C THR A 180 1.61 -45.47 -19.85
N ALA A 181 2.06 -44.26 -20.20
CA ALA A 181 2.30 -43.90 -21.59
C ALA A 181 3.51 -44.70 -22.12
N PRO A 182 3.37 -45.49 -23.21
CA PRO A 182 4.47 -46.31 -23.69
C PRO A 182 5.63 -45.42 -24.15
N THR A 183 6.76 -45.54 -23.47
CA THR A 183 8.02 -44.92 -23.87
C THR A 183 8.39 -45.46 -25.26
N ASN A 184 8.15 -44.68 -26.30
CA ASN A 184 8.53 -45.03 -27.67
C ASN A 184 10.06 -44.97 -27.82
N THR A 185 10.75 -46.00 -27.31
CA THR A 185 12.17 -46.26 -27.56
C THR A 185 12.28 -47.42 -28.54
N GLN A 186 12.29 -47.10 -29.83
CA GLN A 186 12.92 -47.80 -30.96
C GLN A 186 12.42 -47.09 -32.22
N VAL A 187 13.24 -46.55 -33.12
CA VAL A 187 14.14 -47.28 -34.02
C VAL A 187 15.20 -46.32 -34.55
N ILE A 188 16.47 -46.51 -34.18
CA ILE A 188 17.58 -46.31 -35.14
C ILE A 188 18.40 -47.59 -35.12
N ARG A 189 17.94 -48.60 -35.87
CA ARG A 189 18.77 -49.74 -36.21
C ARG A 189 19.69 -49.32 -37.35
N ARG A 190 20.98 -49.32 -37.05
CA ARG A 190 22.09 -49.34 -38.01
C ARG A 190 21.88 -50.49 -39.01
N THR A 191 22.17 -50.24 -40.28
CA THR A 191 22.56 -51.29 -41.22
C THR A 191 23.97 -50.99 -41.76
N PRO A 192 24.88 -51.98 -41.78
CA PRO A 192 26.24 -51.82 -42.27
C PRO A 192 26.41 -52.30 -43.72
N ARG A 193 27.44 -51.74 -44.35
CA ARG A 193 28.21 -52.17 -45.54
C ARG A 193 27.63 -51.91 -46.92
#